data_AF-A0A9Q3UGX4-F1
#
_entry.id   AF-A0A9Q3UGX4-F1
#
_cell.length_a   1.000
_cell.length_b   1.000
_cell.length_c   1.000
_cell.angle_alpha   90.00
_cell.angle_beta   90.00
_cell.angle_gamma   90.00
#
_symmetry.space_group_name_H-M   'P 1'
#
loop_
_entity.id
_entity.type
_entity.pdbx_description
1 polymer ?
#
loop_
_entity_poly.entity_id
_entity_poly.type
_entity_poly.pdbx_seq_one_letter_code
_entity_poly.pdbx_strand_id
1 'polypeptide(L)'
;TSNTVDVNVCTLAGACIDIFDTGTGKLFTNSPSVAYLDSIGGSATDGIYTESGTYGPYGPSGSFYLFNWTNANVLCTTYNTLSLGGRTNWRLATRDELKVELYDASGNMFTARGWPTLFIYWSATPDGSNYSGVGLRSGYVYSYSPSLTVYASCVSNP
;
A
#
# COMPACT_ATOMS: atom_id res chain seq x y z
N THR A 1 -40.55 7.53 -8.53
CA THR A 1 -39.58 6.41 -8.56
C THR A 1 -38.24 6.97 -8.11
N SER A 2 -37.75 6.51 -6.95
CA SER A 2 -36.42 6.89 -6.46
C SER A 2 -35.41 5.97 -7.14
N ASN A 3 -34.45 6.53 -7.87
CA ASN A 3 -33.35 5.75 -8.44
C ASN A 3 -32.33 5.54 -7.32
N THR A 4 -32.23 4.33 -6.79
CA THR A 4 -31.09 3.94 -5.96
C THR A 4 -29.87 3.87 -6.87
N VAL A 5 -28.97 4.83 -6.71
CA VAL A 5 -27.64 4.76 -7.30
C VAL A 5 -26.87 3.74 -6.47
N ASP A 6 -26.64 2.56 -7.03
CA ASP A 6 -25.68 1.60 -6.48
C ASP A 6 -24.28 2.21 -6.62
N VAL A 7 -23.87 2.97 -5.61
CA VAL A 7 -22.47 3.35 -5.44
C VAL A 7 -21.76 2.06 -5.06
N ASN A 8 -21.03 1.48 -6.01
CA ASN A 8 -20.14 0.34 -5.73
C ASN A 8 -18.99 0.82 -4.85
N VAL A 9 -19.25 0.99 -3.55
CA VAL A 9 -18.25 1.24 -2.53
C VAL A 9 -17.52 -0.07 -2.33
N CYS A 10 -16.49 -0.30 -3.12
CA CYS A 10 -15.61 -1.42 -2.91
C CYS A 10 -14.74 -1.19 -1.68
N THR A 11 -14.49 -2.26 -0.92
CA THR A 11 -13.64 -2.22 0.27
C THR A 11 -12.18 -2.46 -0.14
N LEU A 12 -11.22 -1.95 0.64
CA LEU A 12 -9.80 -2.21 0.38
C LEU A 12 -9.40 -3.67 0.58
N ALA A 13 -10.24 -4.48 1.22
CA ALA A 13 -10.12 -5.94 1.27
C ALA A 13 -10.69 -6.65 0.03
N GLY A 14 -11.56 -5.97 -0.73
CA GLY A 14 -12.14 -6.44 -1.99
C GLY A 14 -11.30 -6.02 -3.20
N ALA A 15 -11.91 -6.00 -4.39
CA ALA A 15 -11.22 -5.72 -5.65
C ALA A 15 -10.90 -4.22 -5.87
N CYS A 16 -10.42 -3.54 -4.83
CA CYS A 16 -10.09 -2.12 -4.90
C CYS A 16 -8.77 -1.76 -4.25
N ILE A 17 -8.21 -0.68 -4.78
CA ILE A 17 -7.00 -0.02 -4.31
C ILE A 17 -7.34 1.44 -4.00
N ASP A 18 -6.78 1.96 -2.91
CA ASP A 18 -6.81 3.39 -2.64
C ASP A 18 -5.73 4.07 -3.48
N ILE A 19 -6.07 5.21 -4.07
CA ILE A 19 -5.14 6.11 -4.75
C ILE A 19 -5.28 7.46 -4.05
N PHE A 20 -4.44 7.67 -3.04
CA PHE A 20 -4.57 8.78 -2.11
C PHE A 20 -3.64 9.93 -2.48
N ASP A 21 -4.20 11.13 -2.64
CA ASP A 21 -3.46 12.38 -2.79
C ASP A 21 -3.37 13.10 -1.44
N THR A 22 -2.15 13.41 -1.01
CA THR A 22 -1.90 14.18 0.23
C THR A 22 -2.11 15.69 0.05
N GLY A 23 -2.57 16.14 -1.13
CA GLY A 23 -2.86 17.53 -1.47
C GLY A 23 -1.81 18.20 -2.36
N THR A 24 -0.83 17.44 -2.86
CA THR A 24 0.27 17.94 -3.69
C THR A 24 0.22 17.44 -5.13
N GLY A 25 -0.78 16.62 -5.48
CA GLY A 25 -0.81 15.88 -6.74
C GLY A 25 0.05 14.61 -6.70
N LYS A 26 0.76 14.33 -5.60
CA LYS A 26 1.47 13.08 -5.39
C LYS A 26 0.48 12.02 -4.91
N LEU A 27 0.48 10.85 -5.54
CA LEU A 27 -0.44 9.76 -5.26
C LEU A 27 0.27 8.61 -4.55
N PHE A 28 -0.39 8.01 -3.56
CA PHE A 28 0.07 6.83 -2.83
C PHE A 28 -0.97 5.70 -2.92
N THR A 29 -0.51 4.45 -2.89
CA THR A 29 -1.39 3.26 -2.80
C THR A 29 -1.26 2.53 -1.48
N ASN A 30 -2.34 1.88 -1.02
CA ASN A 30 -2.22 0.85 0.01
C ASN A 30 -1.54 -0.42 -0.54
N SER A 31 -1.19 -1.36 0.34
CA SER A 31 -0.81 -2.71 -0.09
C SER A 31 -2.04 -3.41 -0.67
N PRO A 32 -1.96 -4.02 -1.85
CA PRO A 32 -3.13 -4.57 -2.51
C PRO A 32 -3.70 -5.77 -1.75
N SER A 33 -5.04 -5.87 -1.73
CA SER A 33 -5.71 -7.11 -1.35
C SER A 33 -5.43 -8.21 -2.38
N VAL A 34 -5.68 -9.45 -1.99
CA VAL A 34 -5.68 -10.59 -2.92
C VAL A 34 -6.69 -10.35 -4.05
N ALA A 35 -7.92 -9.97 -3.70
CA ALA A 35 -8.99 -9.74 -4.66
C ALA A 35 -8.65 -8.64 -5.68
N TYR A 36 -8.01 -7.55 -5.26
CA TYR A 36 -7.62 -6.47 -6.16
C TYR A 36 -6.50 -6.91 -7.09
N LEU A 37 -5.40 -7.44 -6.55
CA LEU A 37 -4.25 -7.77 -7.38
C LEU A 37 -4.58 -8.88 -8.40
N ASP A 38 -5.38 -9.87 -8.02
CA ASP A 38 -5.85 -10.91 -8.93
C ASP A 38 -6.74 -10.33 -10.03
N SER A 39 -7.62 -9.38 -9.71
CA SER A 39 -8.53 -8.76 -10.67
C SER A 39 -7.83 -7.98 -11.79
N ILE A 40 -6.60 -7.52 -11.55
CA ILE A 40 -5.79 -6.79 -12.53
C ILE A 40 -4.74 -7.68 -13.23
N GLY A 41 -4.79 -9.00 -13.03
CA GLY A 41 -3.88 -9.97 -13.67
C GLY A 41 -2.66 -10.36 -12.85
N GLY A 42 -2.55 -9.91 -11.60
CA GLY A 42 -1.50 -10.32 -10.67
C GLY A 42 -0.21 -9.51 -10.74
N SER A 43 0.71 -9.81 -9.83
CA SER A 43 2.11 -9.41 -9.82
C SER A 43 2.92 -10.46 -9.05
N ALA A 44 4.25 -10.45 -9.14
CA ALA A 44 5.07 -11.29 -8.26
C ALA A 44 4.82 -10.93 -6.79
N THR A 45 4.59 -11.93 -5.93
CA THR A 45 4.30 -11.79 -4.50
C THR A 45 5.05 -12.87 -3.70
N ASP A 46 5.17 -12.70 -2.38
CA ASP A 46 5.96 -13.59 -1.50
C ASP A 46 5.14 -14.18 -0.35
N GLY A 47 3.88 -13.77 -0.20
CA GLY A 47 3.01 -14.28 0.85
C GLY A 47 1.66 -13.58 0.87
N ILE A 48 0.77 -14.08 1.71
CA ILE A 48 -0.53 -13.48 1.99
C ILE A 48 -0.67 -13.38 3.49
N TYR A 49 -1.20 -12.26 3.97
CA TYR A 49 -1.62 -12.11 5.35
C TYR A 49 -3.10 -11.72 5.43
N THR A 50 -3.82 -12.37 6.35
CA THR A 50 -5.21 -12.03 6.65
C THR A 50 -5.28 -11.13 7.88
N GLU A 51 -5.54 -9.85 7.64
CA GLU A 51 -5.92 -8.90 8.67
C GLU A 51 -7.29 -9.32 9.22
N SER A 52 -7.38 -9.62 10.51
CA SER A 52 -8.60 -10.16 11.12
C SER A 52 -9.64 -9.09 11.44
N GLY A 53 -9.26 -7.81 11.42
CA GLY A 53 -10.06 -6.68 11.88
C GLY A 53 -10.45 -6.73 13.37
N THR A 54 -10.06 -7.79 14.10
CA THR A 54 -10.61 -8.10 15.44
C THR A 54 -9.81 -7.49 16.58
N TYR A 55 -8.56 -7.09 16.34
CA TYR A 55 -7.66 -6.61 17.40
C TYR A 55 -7.65 -5.09 17.57
N GLY A 56 -8.62 -4.32 17.08
CA GLY A 56 -8.59 -2.84 17.16
C GLY A 56 -7.89 -2.22 15.95
N PRO A 57 -7.18 -1.07 16.04
CA PRO A 57 -6.76 -0.26 14.89
C PRO A 57 -5.56 -0.83 14.10
N TYR A 58 -5.54 -2.13 13.81
CA TYR A 58 -4.43 -2.86 13.19
C TYR A 58 -4.58 -3.02 11.67
N GLY A 59 -5.80 -3.02 11.14
CA GLY A 59 -6.07 -3.07 9.70
C GLY A 59 -7.48 -3.54 9.36
N PRO A 60 -7.90 -3.45 8.08
CA PRO A 60 -9.22 -3.85 7.61
C PRO A 60 -9.35 -5.37 7.60
N SER A 61 -10.52 -5.93 7.89
CA SER A 61 -10.72 -7.38 7.76
C SER A 61 -10.58 -7.81 6.29
N GLY A 62 -9.57 -8.62 5.96
CA GLY A 62 -9.25 -8.96 4.57
C GLY A 62 -7.88 -9.63 4.37
N SER A 63 -7.68 -10.23 3.20
CA SER A 63 -6.39 -10.84 2.83
C SER A 63 -5.62 -9.94 1.88
N PHE A 64 -4.35 -9.69 2.22
CA PHE A 64 -3.45 -8.78 1.52
C PHE A 64 -2.18 -9.49 1.11
N TYR A 65 -1.67 -9.16 -0.08
CA TYR A 65 -0.39 -9.67 -0.51
C TYR A 65 0.76 -9.01 0.26
N LEU A 66 1.77 -9.82 0.53
CA LEU A 66 3.06 -9.42 1.07
C LEU A 66 4.14 -9.60 0.00
N PHE A 67 5.18 -8.79 0.11
CA PHE A 67 6.24 -8.68 -0.88
C PHE A 67 7.60 -8.62 -0.19
N ASN A 68 8.59 -9.29 -0.77
CA ASN A 68 9.98 -8.95 -0.58
C ASN A 68 10.29 -7.62 -1.30
N TRP A 69 11.45 -7.03 -1.04
CA TRP A 69 11.77 -5.71 -1.57
C TRP A 69 11.81 -5.68 -3.12
N THR A 70 12.32 -6.73 -3.75
CA THR A 70 12.37 -6.85 -5.22
C THR A 70 10.96 -6.91 -5.82
N ASN A 71 10.09 -7.76 -5.26
CA ASN A 71 8.73 -7.92 -5.74
C ASN A 71 7.84 -6.71 -5.45
N ALA A 72 8.14 -5.94 -4.39
CA ALA A 72 7.51 -4.65 -4.14
C ALA A 72 7.81 -3.63 -5.27
N ASN A 73 9.02 -3.65 -5.84
CA ASN A 73 9.34 -2.82 -7.01
C ASN A 73 8.66 -3.33 -8.29
N VAL A 74 8.54 -4.65 -8.46
CA VAL A 74 7.79 -5.26 -9.57
C VAL A 74 6.31 -4.86 -9.51
N LEU A 75 5.70 -4.81 -8.33
CA LEU A 75 4.32 -4.33 -8.16
C LEU A 75 4.11 -2.93 -8.75
N CYS A 76 5.01 -1.99 -8.45
CA CYS A 76 4.91 -0.64 -9.00
C CYS A 76 5.13 -0.61 -10.52
N THR A 77 5.96 -1.52 -11.05
CA THR A 77 6.11 -1.71 -12.50
C THR A 77 4.81 -2.22 -13.14
N THR A 78 4.12 -3.17 -12.50
CA THR A 78 2.79 -3.64 -12.93
C THR A 78 1.78 -2.49 -12.99
N TYR A 79 1.77 -1.61 -11.97
CA TYR A 79 0.90 -0.42 -11.97
C TYR A 79 1.22 0.54 -13.11
N ASN A 80 2.49 0.67 -13.51
CA ASN A 80 2.87 1.44 -14.69
C ASN A 80 2.34 0.85 -15.98
N THR A 81 2.49 -0.46 -16.17
CA THR A 81 1.97 -1.15 -17.36
C THR A 81 0.46 -0.98 -17.50
N LEU A 82 -0.27 -0.98 -16.39
CA LEU A 82 -1.72 -0.83 -16.36
C LEU A 82 -2.19 0.63 -16.35
N SER A 83 -1.27 1.60 -16.33
CA SER A 83 -1.59 3.03 -16.20
C SER A 83 -2.52 3.30 -15.01
N LEU A 84 -2.24 2.70 -13.86
CA LEU A 84 -3.10 2.79 -12.67
C LEU A 84 -3.36 4.26 -12.32
N GLY A 85 -4.62 4.63 -12.10
CA GLY A 85 -5.01 6.01 -11.82
C GLY A 85 -4.65 7.01 -12.95
N GLY A 86 -4.46 6.52 -14.18
CA GLY A 86 -4.02 7.32 -15.32
C GLY A 86 -2.52 7.65 -15.32
N ARG A 87 -1.70 6.97 -14.52
CA ARG A 87 -0.26 7.27 -14.36
C ARG A 87 0.65 6.09 -14.66
N THR A 88 1.83 6.38 -15.21
CA THR A 88 2.83 5.40 -15.68
C THR A 88 4.22 5.60 -15.06
N ASN A 89 4.30 6.38 -13.98
CA ASN A 89 5.53 6.73 -13.26
C ASN A 89 5.51 6.31 -11.78
N TRP A 90 4.73 5.27 -11.45
CA TRP A 90 4.72 4.59 -10.16
C TRP A 90 6.09 3.99 -9.84
N ARG A 91 6.54 4.23 -8.62
CA ARG A 91 7.74 3.62 -8.04
C ARG A 91 7.48 3.26 -6.60
N LEU A 92 8.33 2.44 -6.01
CA LEU A 92 8.28 2.21 -4.57
C LEU A 92 8.50 3.54 -3.83
N ALA A 93 7.67 3.80 -2.81
CA ALA A 93 7.76 5.02 -2.01
C ALA A 93 9.11 5.12 -1.28
N THR A 94 9.64 6.32 -1.09
CA THR A 94 10.81 6.54 -0.23
C THR A 94 10.41 6.55 1.25
N ARG A 95 11.40 6.38 2.14
CA ARG A 95 11.18 6.47 3.59
C ARG A 95 10.51 7.78 3.98
N ASP A 96 11.00 8.90 3.45
CA ASP A 96 10.50 10.23 3.83
C ASP A 96 9.09 10.48 3.26
N GLU A 97 8.78 9.95 2.08
CA GLU A 97 7.41 9.99 1.55
C GLU A 97 6.42 9.19 2.41
N LEU A 98 6.80 8.01 2.88
CA LEU A 98 5.95 7.22 3.79
C LEU A 98 5.85 7.83 5.19
N LYS A 99 6.96 8.33 5.73
CA LYS A 99 7.04 8.83 7.10
C LYS A 99 6.50 10.25 7.23
N VAL A 100 7.04 11.18 6.45
CA VAL A 100 6.78 12.61 6.59
C VAL A 100 5.55 13.01 5.79
N GLU A 101 5.51 12.64 4.51
CA GLU A 101 4.43 13.11 3.63
C GLU A 101 3.11 12.36 3.83
N LEU A 102 3.16 11.08 4.19
CA LEU A 102 1.99 10.25 4.39
C LEU A 102 1.60 10.13 5.87
N TYR A 103 2.43 9.49 6.69
CA TYR A 103 2.09 9.22 8.10
C TYR A 103 2.04 10.50 8.96
N ASP A 104 3.04 11.37 8.93
CA ASP A 104 3.02 12.58 9.78
C ASP A 104 1.90 13.56 9.38
N ALA A 105 1.48 13.54 8.11
CA ALA A 105 0.37 14.34 7.62
C ALA A 105 -1.02 13.75 7.96
N SER A 106 -1.17 12.43 7.96
CA SER A 106 -2.48 11.75 8.05
C SER A 106 -2.69 10.96 9.34
N GLY A 107 -1.63 10.68 10.10
CA GLY A 107 -1.62 9.78 11.24
C GLY A 107 -1.73 8.31 10.85
N ASN A 108 -2.40 7.52 11.69
CA ASN A 108 -2.62 6.10 11.46
C ASN A 108 -3.46 5.88 10.19
N MET A 109 -2.85 5.26 9.18
CA MET A 109 -3.48 5.07 7.86
C MET A 109 -4.65 4.09 7.87
N PHE A 110 -4.76 3.21 8.87
CA PHE A 110 -5.96 2.41 9.04
C PHE A 110 -7.15 3.29 9.47
N THR A 111 -6.98 4.17 10.45
CA THR A 111 -8.07 5.06 10.89
C THR A 111 -8.35 6.17 9.88
N ALA A 112 -7.34 6.64 9.16
CA ALA A 112 -7.49 7.72 8.18
C ALA A 112 -8.10 7.23 6.85
N ARG A 113 -7.69 6.03 6.38
CA ARG A 113 -7.98 5.55 5.01
C ARG A 113 -8.37 4.07 4.93
N GLY A 114 -8.39 3.33 6.04
CA GLY A 114 -8.72 1.90 6.05
C GLY A 114 -7.61 0.99 5.54
N TRP A 115 -6.37 1.47 5.45
CA TRP A 115 -5.24 0.68 4.93
C TRP A 115 -4.85 -0.48 5.85
N PRO A 116 -4.29 -1.58 5.34
CA PRO A 116 -3.67 -2.61 6.18
C PRO A 116 -2.40 -2.07 6.81
N THR A 117 -2.22 -2.27 8.12
CA THR A 117 -1.13 -1.63 8.87
C THR A 117 -0.46 -2.54 9.90
N LEU A 118 -0.78 -3.85 9.88
CA LEU A 118 -0.13 -4.78 10.80
C LEU A 118 1.38 -4.88 10.54
N PHE A 119 1.78 -4.93 9.26
CA PHE A 119 3.18 -4.91 8.86
C PHE A 119 3.62 -3.51 8.45
N ILE A 120 4.94 -3.31 8.48
CA ILE A 120 5.58 -2.14 7.88
C ILE A 120 5.40 -2.13 6.35
N TYR A 121 5.58 -0.95 5.76
CA TYR A 121 5.61 -0.75 4.33
C TYR A 121 7.06 -0.61 3.86
N TRP A 122 7.42 -1.35 2.82
CA TRP A 122 8.71 -1.22 2.17
C TRP A 122 8.94 0.19 1.65
N SER A 123 10.18 0.66 1.75
CA SER A 123 10.64 1.87 1.07
C SER A 123 11.81 1.58 0.13
N ALA A 124 11.97 2.44 -0.88
CA ALA A 124 13.10 2.43 -1.79
C ALA A 124 14.40 2.98 -1.16
N THR A 125 14.35 3.49 0.08
CA THR A 125 15.50 4.12 0.74
C THR A 125 16.45 3.07 1.32
N PRO A 126 17.70 2.96 0.82
CA PRO A 126 18.66 1.99 1.34
C PRO A 126 19.19 2.38 2.72
N ASP A 127 19.57 1.39 3.51
CA ASP A 127 20.27 1.52 4.79
C ASP A 127 21.36 0.43 4.87
N GLY A 128 22.53 0.73 4.30
CA GLY A 128 23.59 -0.27 4.09
C GLY A 128 23.17 -1.35 3.10
N SER A 129 23.21 -2.62 3.51
CA SER A 129 22.71 -3.77 2.73
C SER A 129 21.21 -4.01 2.89
N ASN A 130 20.56 -3.24 3.76
CA ASN A 130 19.14 -3.32 4.08
C ASN A 130 18.38 -2.16 3.42
N TYR A 131 17.06 -2.17 3.61
CA TYR A 131 16.19 -1.07 3.22
C TYR A 131 15.34 -0.61 4.39
N SER A 132 15.03 0.68 4.39
CA SER A 132 14.11 1.25 5.36
C SER A 132 12.69 0.75 5.11
N GLY A 133 11.92 0.55 6.18
CA GLY A 133 10.48 0.34 6.11
C GLY A 133 9.75 1.12 7.20
N VAL A 134 8.52 1.51 6.93
CA VAL A 134 7.75 2.44 7.78
C VAL A 134 6.45 1.79 8.23
N GLY A 135 6.20 1.76 9.55
CA GLY A 135 4.95 1.30 10.12
C GLY A 135 3.88 2.39 10.00
N LEU A 136 2.95 2.26 9.05
CA LEU A 136 1.90 3.28 8.81
C LEU A 136 0.80 3.32 9.88
N ARG A 137 0.90 2.49 10.92
CA ARG A 137 0.09 2.58 12.14
C ARG A 137 0.68 3.52 13.19
N SER A 138 2.01 3.50 13.34
CA SER A 138 2.72 4.13 14.47
C SER A 138 3.79 5.13 14.07
N GLY A 139 4.13 5.21 12.78
CA GLY A 139 5.18 6.06 12.24
C GLY A 139 6.59 5.57 12.52
N TYR A 140 6.77 4.37 13.08
CA TYR A 140 8.10 3.85 13.36
C TYR A 140 8.82 3.47 12.06
N VAL A 141 10.11 3.78 12.03
CA VAL A 141 11.00 3.44 10.92
C VAL A 141 11.94 2.33 11.37
N TYR A 142 12.12 1.34 10.52
CA TYR A 142 12.95 0.17 10.77
C TYR A 142 13.85 -0.10 9.55
N SER A 143 14.87 -0.92 9.76
CA SER A 143 15.79 -1.37 8.71
C SER A 143 15.75 -2.88 8.63
N TYR A 144 15.49 -3.42 7.44
CA TYR A 144 15.31 -4.85 7.24
C TYR A 144 16.04 -5.37 6.00
N SER A 145 16.45 -6.64 6.06
CA SER A 145 16.96 -7.38 4.89
C SER A 145 15.92 -7.35 3.77
N PRO A 146 16.33 -7.17 2.49
CA PRO A 146 15.42 -7.14 1.35
C PRO A 146 14.60 -8.43 1.15
N SER A 147 14.99 -9.53 1.80
CA SER A 147 14.29 -10.81 1.79
C SER A 147 13.07 -10.87 2.71
N LEU A 148 12.84 -9.86 3.57
CA LEU A 148 11.68 -9.83 4.46
C LEU A 148 10.38 -9.60 3.66
N THR A 149 9.32 -10.31 4.03
CA THR A 149 8.03 -10.26 3.34
C THR A 149 7.04 -9.38 4.10
N VAL A 150 6.73 -8.19 3.59
CA VAL A 150 5.88 -7.15 4.23
C VAL A 150 5.02 -6.39 3.20
N TYR A 151 4.29 -5.37 3.64
CA TYR A 151 3.44 -4.54 2.76
C TYR A 151 4.24 -3.62 1.84
N ALA A 152 3.60 -3.16 0.76
CA ALA A 152 4.20 -2.23 -0.20
C ALA A 152 3.25 -1.07 -0.52
N SER A 153 3.82 0.11 -0.78
CA SER A 153 3.08 1.27 -1.29
C SER A 153 3.85 1.84 -2.48
N CYS A 154 3.14 2.02 -3.59
CA CYS A 154 3.67 2.70 -4.75
C CYS A 154 3.30 4.19 -4.67
N VAL A 155 4.22 5.03 -5.09
CA VAL A 155 4.04 6.47 -5.18
C VAL A 155 4.21 6.94 -6.61
N SER A 156 3.44 7.93 -7.00
CA SER A 156 3.53 8.58 -8.30
C SER A 156 3.50 10.10 -8.14
N ASN A 157 4.41 10.78 -8.82
CA ASN A 157 4.45 12.24 -8.89
C ASN A 157 3.52 12.77 -9.99
N PRO A 158 2.98 13.99 -9.85
CA PRO A 158 2.14 14.63 -10.86
C PRO A 158 2.88 14.85 -12.19
#